data_AF-A0A1I7EJH7-F1
#
_entry.id   AF-A0A1I7EJH7-F1
#
_cell.length_a   1.000
_cell.length_b   1.000
_cell.length_c   1.000
_cell.angle_alpha   90.00
_cell.angle_beta   90.00
_cell.angle_gamma   90.00
#
_symmetry.space_group_name_H-M   'P 1'
#
loop_
_entity.id
_entity.type
_entity.pdbx_description
1 polymer ?
#
loop_
_entity_poly.entity_id
_entity_poly.type
_entity_poly.pdbx_seq_one_letter_code
_entity_poly.pdbx_strand_id
1 'polypeptide(L)'
;MSNLFAFCVAATGDSISPVDRAHPVNEVANTLELNLTHYWKPTRAGYFEHVPKDRIVTVVGETVSPQAAGELRGMRKGDAAAAAELRMTDSGWLPEVLRNRELPKHVTYGHWEDDGESDADSKQDECNDGDAEEAEAA
;
A
#
# COMPACT_ATOMS: atom_id res chain seq x y z
N MET A 1 -12.02 15.62 -22.29
CA MET A 1 -12.57 15.57 -20.91
C MET A 1 -11.86 14.55 -20.03
N SER A 2 -11.38 13.42 -20.58
CA SER A 2 -10.72 12.36 -19.81
C SER A 2 -9.39 12.77 -19.13
N ASN A 3 -8.63 13.73 -19.68
CA ASN A 3 -7.34 14.14 -19.10
C ASN A 3 -7.47 14.80 -17.73
N LEU A 4 -8.51 15.62 -17.51
CA LEU A 4 -8.74 16.25 -16.21
C LEU A 4 -9.13 15.20 -15.17
N PHE A 5 -10.03 14.29 -15.53
CA PHE A 5 -10.44 13.19 -14.66
C PHE A 5 -9.24 12.30 -14.28
N ALA A 6 -8.43 11.89 -15.26
CA ALA A 6 -7.22 11.11 -15.02
C ALA A 6 -6.24 11.84 -14.10
N PHE A 7 -6.03 13.14 -14.30
CA PHE A 7 -5.18 13.95 -13.42
C PHE A 7 -5.73 14.03 -11.99
N CYS A 8 -7.04 14.28 -11.82
CA CYS A 8 -7.66 14.33 -10.50
C CYS A 8 -7.54 13.00 -9.75
N VAL A 9 -7.80 11.88 -10.41
CA VAL A 9 -7.67 10.54 -9.79
C VAL A 9 -6.21 10.25 -9.45
N ALA A 10 -5.28 10.53 -10.36
CA ALA A 10 -3.85 10.31 -10.11
C ALA A 10 -3.33 11.16 -8.93
N ALA A 11 -3.81 12.40 -8.78
CA ALA A 11 -3.42 13.28 -7.67
C ALA A 11 -3.99 12.83 -6.30
N THR A 12 -5.01 11.97 -6.28
CA THR A 12 -5.61 11.43 -5.04
C THR A 12 -5.03 10.09 -4.61
N GLY A 13 -4.24 9.42 -5.46
CA GLY A 13 -3.61 8.16 -5.11
C GLY A 13 -2.41 8.38 -4.19
N ASP A 14 -2.49 7.91 -2.95
CA ASP A 14 -1.33 7.75 -2.07
C ASP A 14 -0.83 6.31 -2.16
N SER A 15 0.49 6.11 -2.23
CA SER A 15 1.13 4.78 -2.21
C SER A 15 2.16 4.64 -1.10
N ILE A 16 2.21 5.57 -0.15
CA ILE A 16 3.21 5.58 0.91
C ILE A 16 2.74 4.68 2.06
N SER A 17 3.45 3.57 2.26
CA SER A 17 3.22 2.66 3.37
C SER A 17 4.53 2.42 4.13
N PRO A 18 4.53 2.46 5.47
CA PRO A 18 5.71 2.10 6.27
C PRO A 18 5.95 0.59 6.30
N VAL A 19 4.97 -0.20 5.85
CA VAL A 19 4.99 -1.66 5.85
C VAL A 19 4.97 -2.19 4.43
N ASP A 20 5.82 -3.17 4.17
CA ASP A 20 5.90 -3.89 2.89
C ASP A 20 4.77 -4.93 2.83
N ARG A 21 3.60 -4.52 2.32
CA ARG A 21 2.39 -5.35 2.17
C ARG A 21 1.57 -4.90 0.96
N ALA A 22 0.60 -5.74 0.56
CA ALA A 22 -0.38 -5.43 -0.48
C ALA A 22 -0.98 -4.02 -0.33
N HIS A 23 -0.94 -3.24 -1.41
CA HIS A 23 -1.35 -1.83 -1.42
C HIS A 23 -2.43 -1.60 -2.50
N PRO A 24 -3.46 -0.75 -2.27
CA PRO A 24 -4.52 -0.49 -3.26
C PRO A 24 -4.02 -0.06 -4.64
N VAL A 25 -2.91 0.68 -4.70
CA VAL A 25 -2.25 1.08 -5.97
C VAL A 25 -1.86 -0.11 -6.85
N ASN A 26 -1.69 -1.31 -6.28
CA ASN A 26 -1.37 -2.52 -7.04
C ASN A 26 -2.50 -2.88 -8.03
N GLU A 27 -3.76 -2.56 -7.71
CA GLU A 27 -4.90 -2.80 -8.61
C GLU A 27 -4.79 -1.97 -9.88
N VAL A 28 -4.46 -0.68 -9.73
CA VAL A 28 -4.22 0.23 -10.85
C VAL A 28 -3.00 -0.24 -11.65
N ALA A 29 -1.91 -0.60 -10.98
CA ALA A 29 -0.70 -1.07 -11.65
C ALA A 29 -0.92 -2.39 -12.42
N ASN A 30 -1.78 -3.29 -11.92
CA ASN A 30 -2.14 -4.54 -12.59
C ASN A 30 -3.09 -4.30 -13.76
N THR A 31 -4.11 -3.47 -13.59
CA THR A 31 -5.09 -3.14 -14.63
C THR A 31 -4.44 -2.46 -15.83
N LEU A 32 -3.44 -1.63 -15.58
CA LEU A 32 -2.66 -0.95 -16.62
C LEU A 32 -1.51 -1.80 -17.18
N GLU A 33 -1.35 -3.05 -16.71
CA GLU A 33 -0.22 -3.93 -17.05
C GLU A 33 1.14 -3.22 -16.91
N LEU A 34 1.26 -2.36 -15.89
CA LEU A 34 2.39 -1.46 -15.75
C LEU A 34 3.66 -2.26 -15.50
N ASN A 35 4.64 -2.21 -16.39
CA ASN A 35 5.94 -2.80 -16.10
C ASN A 35 6.82 -1.81 -15.31
N LEU A 36 6.99 -2.07 -14.00
CA LEU A 36 7.75 -1.20 -13.09
C LEU A 36 9.27 -1.21 -13.37
N THR A 37 9.80 -2.20 -14.10
CA THR A 37 11.23 -2.22 -14.44
C THR A 37 11.65 -1.06 -15.34
N HIS A 38 10.70 -0.43 -16.05
CA HIS A 38 10.95 0.77 -16.85
C HIS A 38 11.11 2.04 -16.00
N TYR A 39 10.52 2.07 -14.80
CA TYR A 39 10.47 3.27 -13.95
C TYR A 39 11.35 3.15 -12.71
N TRP A 40 11.90 1.97 -12.46
CA TRP A 40 12.77 1.69 -11.33
C TRP A 40 14.22 1.51 -11.78
N LYS A 41 15.16 2.09 -11.02
CA LYS A 41 16.59 1.80 -11.13
C LYS A 41 17.21 1.56 -9.76
N PRO A 42 17.94 0.45 -9.55
CA PRO A 42 18.63 0.20 -8.30
C PRO A 42 19.90 1.07 -8.19
N THR A 43 19.73 2.30 -7.71
CA THR A 43 20.84 3.24 -7.51
C THR A 43 21.33 3.23 -6.07
N ARG A 44 22.55 3.74 -5.85
CA ARG A 44 23.12 3.90 -4.52
C ARG A 44 22.23 4.74 -3.61
N ALA A 45 21.89 5.95 -4.08
CA ALA A 45 21.07 6.90 -3.32
C ALA A 45 19.59 6.46 -3.20
N GLY A 46 19.08 5.68 -4.17
CA GLY A 46 17.67 5.28 -4.17
C GLY A 46 17.38 4.06 -3.29
N TYR A 47 18.33 3.14 -3.14
CA TYR A 47 18.08 1.90 -2.40
C TYR A 47 19.28 1.44 -1.55
N PHE A 48 20.47 1.32 -2.13
CA PHE A 48 21.58 0.63 -1.46
C PHE A 48 22.12 1.37 -0.22
N GLU A 49 21.96 2.68 -0.12
CA GLU A 49 22.30 3.43 1.10
C GLU A 49 21.29 3.20 2.24
N HIS A 50 20.05 2.86 1.90
CA HIS A 50 18.96 2.69 2.87
C HIS A 50 18.84 1.28 3.44
N VAL A 51 19.52 0.29 2.84
CA VAL A 51 19.49 -1.11 3.29
C VAL A 51 20.78 -1.53 3.99
N PRO A 52 20.76 -2.59 4.84
CA PRO A 52 21.97 -3.13 5.43
C PRO A 52 22.88 -3.78 4.37
N LYS A 53 24.20 -3.83 4.64
CA LYS A 53 25.20 -4.38 3.71
C LYS A 53 24.88 -5.82 3.29
N ASP A 54 24.39 -6.64 4.22
CA ASP A 54 24.04 -8.03 3.93
C ASP A 54 22.93 -8.14 2.89
N ARG A 55 21.94 -7.23 2.91
CA ARG A 55 20.91 -7.17 1.88
C ARG A 55 21.48 -6.79 0.52
N ILE A 56 22.43 -5.85 0.46
CA ILE A 56 23.13 -5.49 -0.79
C ILE A 56 23.83 -6.73 -1.38
N VAL A 57 24.57 -7.46 -0.54
CA VAL A 57 25.29 -8.68 -0.93
C VAL A 57 24.34 -9.75 -1.45
N THR A 58 23.23 -10.00 -0.75
CA THR A 58 22.20 -10.96 -1.18
C THR A 58 21.61 -10.57 -2.52
N VAL A 59 21.17 -9.32 -2.67
CA VAL A 59 20.53 -8.82 -3.90
C VAL A 59 21.46 -8.91 -5.10
N VAL A 60 22.72 -8.53 -4.94
CA VAL A 60 23.73 -8.64 -6.02
C VAL A 60 24.05 -10.12 -6.32
N GLY A 61 24.04 -10.99 -5.31
CA GLY A 61 24.26 -12.42 -5.48
C GLY A 61 23.16 -13.11 -6.28
N GLU A 62 21.90 -12.76 -6.01
CA GLU A 62 20.71 -13.27 -6.71
C GLU A 62 20.60 -12.74 -8.14
N THR A 63 21.00 -11.49 -8.36
CA THR A 63 20.74 -10.79 -9.62
C THR A 63 21.91 -10.88 -10.61
N VAL A 64 23.15 -10.77 -10.11
CA VAL A 64 24.35 -10.66 -10.95
C VAL A 64 25.17 -11.95 -10.91
N SER A 65 25.75 -12.27 -9.75
CA SER A 65 26.43 -13.54 -9.52
C SER A 65 26.87 -13.71 -8.04
N PRO A 66 27.05 -14.96 -7.57
CA PRO A 66 27.61 -15.22 -6.24
C PRO A 66 29.04 -14.67 -6.07
N GLN A 67 29.85 -14.64 -7.14
CA GLN A 67 31.21 -14.09 -7.10
C GLN A 67 31.19 -12.59 -6.84
N ALA A 68 30.31 -11.85 -7.54
CA ALA A 68 30.13 -10.42 -7.32
C ALA A 68 29.71 -10.13 -5.88
N ALA A 69 28.83 -10.94 -5.30
CA ALA A 69 28.45 -10.83 -3.90
C ALA A 69 29.65 -11.04 -2.94
N GLY A 70 30.53 -11.99 -3.23
CA GLY A 70 31.75 -12.24 -2.46
C GLY A 70 32.66 -11.01 -2.35
N GLU A 71 32.88 -10.31 -3.47
CA GLU A 71 33.70 -9.09 -3.51
C GLU A 71 33.12 -7.95 -2.65
N LEU A 72 31.79 -7.83 -2.62
CA LEU A 72 31.10 -6.80 -1.83
C LEU A 72 31.18 -7.03 -0.32
N ARG A 73 31.35 -8.30 0.13
CA ARG A 73 31.45 -8.60 1.58
C ARG A 73 32.65 -7.92 2.22
N GLY A 74 33.77 -7.82 1.51
CA GLY A 74 35.00 -7.19 1.99
C GLY A 74 34.98 -5.65 1.99
N MET A 75 33.99 -5.04 1.33
CA MET A 75 33.90 -3.58 1.19
C MET A 75 33.19 -2.93 2.39
N ARG A 76 33.46 -1.63 2.58
CA ARG A 76 32.65 -0.77 3.46
C ARG A 76 31.28 -0.54 2.82
N LYS A 77 30.24 -0.27 3.62
CA LYS A 77 28.84 -0.15 3.13
C LYS A 77 28.70 0.83 1.96
N GLY A 78 29.31 2.01 2.06
CA GLY A 78 29.22 3.03 0.99
C GLY A 78 29.86 2.58 -0.31
N ASP A 79 31.03 1.94 -0.24
CA ASP A 79 31.73 1.41 -1.41
C ASP A 79 30.97 0.21 -2.01
N ALA A 80 30.42 -0.65 -1.15
CA ALA A 80 29.57 -1.76 -1.57
C ALA A 80 28.31 -1.27 -2.29
N ALA A 81 27.70 -0.17 -1.80
CA ALA A 81 26.53 0.43 -2.42
C ALA A 81 26.85 1.03 -3.80
N ALA A 82 27.99 1.72 -3.95
CA ALA A 82 28.44 2.24 -5.23
C ALA A 82 28.78 1.11 -6.23
N ALA A 83 29.47 0.07 -5.78
CA ALA A 83 29.79 -1.09 -6.60
C ALA A 83 28.53 -1.88 -7.00
N ALA A 84 27.52 -1.98 -6.11
CA ALA A 84 26.25 -2.62 -6.43
C ALA A 84 25.48 -1.87 -7.52
N GLU A 85 25.41 -0.53 -7.46
CA GLU A 85 24.77 0.29 -8.50
C GLU A 85 25.39 0.03 -9.87
N LEU A 86 26.72 0.06 -9.98
CA LEU A 86 27.41 -0.19 -11.25
C LEU A 86 27.10 -1.57 -11.82
N ARG A 87 26.99 -2.59 -10.95
CA ARG A 87 26.73 -3.98 -11.36
C ARG A 87 25.26 -4.23 -11.70
N MET A 88 24.35 -3.43 -11.16
CA MET A 88 22.91 -3.64 -11.26
C MET A 88 22.19 -2.65 -12.18
N THR A 89 22.90 -1.69 -12.78
CA THR A 89 22.33 -0.60 -13.59
C THR A 89 21.34 -1.09 -14.66
N ASP A 90 21.64 -2.19 -15.35
CA ASP A 90 20.80 -2.76 -16.42
C ASP A 90 20.20 -4.13 -16.05
N SER A 91 20.16 -4.47 -14.77
CA SER A 91 19.68 -5.78 -14.30
C SER A 91 18.16 -5.96 -14.39
N GLY A 92 17.39 -4.87 -14.54
CA GLY A 92 15.93 -4.91 -14.46
C GLY A 92 15.40 -5.33 -13.08
N TRP A 93 16.24 -5.36 -12.06
CA TRP A 93 15.88 -5.83 -10.73
C TRP A 93 14.93 -4.87 -10.01
N LEU A 94 13.95 -5.44 -9.31
CA LEU A 94 12.98 -4.73 -8.48
C LEU A 94 13.08 -5.19 -7.01
N PRO A 95 12.93 -4.30 -6.02
CA PRO A 95 12.70 -4.68 -4.63
C PRO A 95 11.45 -5.57 -4.46
N GLU A 96 11.40 -6.35 -3.38
CA GLU A 96 10.26 -7.22 -3.07
C GLU A 96 8.94 -6.44 -2.98
N VAL A 97 8.94 -5.27 -2.33
CA VAL A 97 7.78 -4.36 -2.29
C VAL A 97 7.22 -3.96 -3.66
N LEU A 98 8.06 -3.89 -4.70
CA LEU A 98 7.63 -3.57 -6.07
C LEU A 98 7.28 -4.82 -6.88
N ARG A 99 7.79 -5.99 -6.48
CA ARG A 99 7.46 -7.29 -7.09
C ARG A 99 6.15 -7.85 -6.55
N ASN A 100 5.87 -7.67 -5.26
CA ASN A 100 4.67 -8.20 -4.63
C ASN A 100 3.46 -7.35 -5.01
N ARG A 101 2.75 -7.80 -6.06
CA ARG A 101 1.54 -7.16 -6.58
C ARG A 101 0.24 -7.72 -6.02
N GLU A 102 0.31 -8.34 -4.84
CA GLU A 102 -0.88 -8.76 -4.12
C GLU A 102 -1.85 -7.58 -3.96
N LEU A 103 -3.12 -7.87 -4.18
CA LEU A 103 -4.20 -6.91 -3.96
C LEU A 103 -4.61 -6.97 -2.49
N PRO A 104 -4.85 -5.81 -1.83
CA PRO A 104 -5.43 -5.83 -0.50
C PRO A 104 -6.80 -6.53 -0.54
N LYS A 105 -7.16 -7.21 0.56
CA LYS A 105 -8.50 -7.80 0.69
C LYS A 105 -9.52 -6.68 0.63
N HIS A 106 -10.36 -6.68 -0.40
CA HIS A 106 -11.41 -5.68 -0.57
C HIS A 106 -12.45 -5.85 0.55
N VAL A 107 -12.55 -4.84 1.43
CA VAL A 107 -13.66 -4.77 2.40
C VAL A 107 -14.76 -3.98 1.73
N THR A 108 -15.80 -4.66 1.24
CA THR A 108 -17.02 -4.00 0.80
C THR A 108 -17.68 -3.38 2.02
N TYR A 109 -17.64 -2.06 2.15
CA TYR A 109 -18.61 -1.36 2.98
C TYR A 109 -19.97 -1.55 2.30
N GLY A 110 -20.93 -2.12 3.03
CA GLY A 110 -22.24 -2.49 2.49
C GLY A 110 -22.87 -1.34 1.72
N HIS A 111 -23.54 -1.69 0.62
CA HIS A 111 -24.48 -0.81 -0.05
C HIS A 111 -25.43 -0.27 1.02
N TRP A 112 -25.37 1.04 1.31
CA TRP A 112 -26.43 1.68 2.06
C TRP A 112 -27.63 1.62 1.13
N GLU A 113 -28.54 0.66 1.38
CA GLU A 113 -29.89 0.78 0.86
C GLU A 113 -30.41 2.08 1.47
N ASP A 114 -30.46 3.11 0.62
CA ASP A 114 -31.13 4.37 0.92
C ASP A 114 -32.63 4.05 1.01
N ASP A 115 -33.08 3.61 2.19
CA ASP A 115 -34.49 3.46 2.52
C ASP A 115 -35.10 4.83 2.82
N GLY A 116 -35.03 5.70 1.80
CA GLY A 116 -35.74 6.96 1.78
C GLY A 116 -37.18 6.77 1.34
N GLU A 117 -38.10 6.59 2.29
CA GLU A 117 -39.49 7.00 2.10
C GLU A 117 -40.01 7.69 3.38
N SER A 118 -40.14 9.02 3.28
CA SER A 118 -40.88 9.85 4.23
C SER A 118 -42.38 9.76 3.94
N ASP A 119 -43.22 9.59 4.96
CA ASP A 119 -44.56 10.16 4.92
C ASP A 119 -45.01 10.59 6.32
N ALA A 120 -45.40 11.86 6.41
CA ALA A 120 -46.01 12.49 7.56
C ALA A 120 -47.53 12.53 7.37
N ASP A 121 -48.33 12.04 8.32
CA ASP A 121 -49.51 12.77 8.81
C ASP A 121 -50.01 12.25 10.17
N SER A 122 -50.65 13.17 10.89
CA SER A 122 -50.93 13.18 12.33
C SER A 122 -52.29 12.56 12.70
N LYS A 123 -52.47 12.10 13.95
CA LYS A 123 -53.55 12.57 14.87
C LYS A 123 -53.48 11.96 16.27
N GLN A 124 -53.93 12.81 17.19
CA GLN A 124 -53.96 12.76 18.65
C GLN A 124 -54.90 11.71 19.24
N ASP A 125 -54.87 11.64 20.59
CA ASP A 125 -55.85 11.12 21.56
C ASP A 125 -55.29 9.89 22.30
N GLU A 126 -55.19 9.80 23.62
CA GLU A 126 -55.72 10.57 24.75
C GLU A 126 -54.88 10.21 25.99
N CYS A 127 -54.85 11.14 26.95
CA CYS A 127 -54.35 10.97 28.31
C CYS A 127 -55.10 9.87 29.08
N ASN A 128 -54.39 9.05 29.87
CA ASN A 128 -54.89 8.66 31.18
C ASN A 128 -53.76 8.55 32.20
N ASP A 129 -53.78 9.52 33.11
CA ASP A 129 -53.16 9.49 34.43
C ASP A 129 -53.58 8.24 35.21
N GLY A 130 -52.65 7.66 35.96
CA GLY A 130 -52.85 6.47 36.77
C GLY A 130 -51.70 6.32 37.76
N ASP A 131 -51.75 7.19 38.77
CA ASP A 131 -50.89 7.25 39.94
C ASP A 131 -51.06 6.04 40.90
N ALA A 132 -50.06 5.86 41.78
CA ALA A 132 -50.00 5.00 42.99
C ALA A 132 -49.83 3.46 42.77
N GLU A 133 -49.05 2.70 43.55
CA GLU A 133 -48.49 2.90 44.90
C GLU A 133 -47.33 1.91 45.17
N GLU A 134 -46.60 2.17 46.25
CA GLU A 134 -45.45 1.48 46.85
C GLU A 134 -45.54 -0.04 47.10
N ALA A 135 -44.37 -0.69 47.27
CA ALA A 135 -44.00 -1.36 48.52
C ALA A 135 -42.54 -1.88 48.54
N GLU A 136 -41.78 -1.39 49.53
CA GLU A 136 -40.80 -2.05 50.42
C GLU A 136 -40.07 -3.34 49.97
N ALA A 137 -38.73 -3.37 49.94
CA ALA A 137 -37.82 -3.54 51.08
C ALA A 137 -37.87 -4.94 51.74
N ALA A 138 -36.82 -5.73 51.50
CA ALA A 138 -36.24 -6.72 52.42
C ALA A 138 -34.82 -7.09 51.95
#